data_AF-A0A519QVK4-F1
#
_entry.id   AF-A0A519QVK4-F1
#
_cell.length_a   1.000
_cell.length_b   1.000
_cell.length_c   1.000
_cell.angle_alpha   90.00
_cell.angle_beta   90.00
_cell.angle_gamma   90.00
#
_symmetry.space_group_name_H-M   'P 1'
#
loop_
_entity.id
_entity.type
_entity.pdbx_description
1 polymer ?
#
loop_
_entity_poly.entity_id
_entity_poly.type
_entity_poly.pdbx_seq_one_letter_code
_entity_poly.pdbx_strand_id
1 'polypeptide(L)'
;METVTYMPTVTGVTIDQNVDRVSFLADSHEYAFQQQGNQLVIYAGAVVVARIAVQGDEDGTELGFFTDTPPGWYSAKISAAGMTLGGVTVPTAAPATIAVGGSYPVPAKFLTPGADKFGPTGGALYAPSVSEGTSATTLTAGDQLLGSEFYDEFVIYTTATANRTFPETATVAVFEVITIRNNGPATPGLTDVSNYYGIRQLWQNTAAADVTNLAAGVTAGFRDLDLSGGVTVTTIDASRSAAIALDAIKPNAIITVKSTTAAGLLDSVTVVAGKFNGFPNNPNALPEGLKLIVIPGQGVDRLTLNTLTDLGLSVRDGAGAEVTGLRLLDASGSLGGVSFDLKQIKASSTITAFDGGSVALGNGADLLTAANGATISNLRRGAGEDAAQPQGADTIALTGAVQAADRTAAGYAVKDGLLTFGTAPSSLAEALATARAATVADNETLAFRYLGDSYVFAERSNASDADDVLVKLAGTTGLAGLDTFSTGNVYVF
;
A
#
# COMPACT_ATOMS: atom_id res chain seq x y z
N MET A 1 27.11 -1.10 -20.91
CA MET A 1 25.77 -1.67 -20.94
C MET A 1 25.00 -1.12 -19.77
N GLU A 2 24.22 -0.09 -20.05
CA GLU A 2 23.56 0.75 -19.07
C GLU A 2 22.13 0.26 -18.94
N THR A 3 21.81 -0.35 -17.79
CA THR A 3 20.48 -0.92 -17.51
C THR A 3 19.79 -0.16 -16.40
N VAL A 4 18.52 0.19 -16.63
CA VAL A 4 17.64 0.78 -15.63
C VAL A 4 16.52 -0.20 -15.31
N THR A 5 16.37 -0.60 -14.03
CA THR A 5 15.24 -1.39 -13.58
C THR A 5 14.18 -0.47 -12.99
N TYR A 6 12.98 -0.48 -13.58
CA TYR A 6 11.84 0.26 -13.08
C TYR A 6 11.14 -0.54 -11.99
N MET A 7 10.92 0.09 -10.83
CA MET A 7 10.12 -0.46 -9.72
C MET A 7 8.70 0.11 -9.78
N PRO A 8 7.62 -0.68 -9.59
CA PRO A 8 6.22 -0.25 -9.75
C PRO A 8 5.83 0.94 -8.87
N THR A 9 6.60 1.26 -7.83
CA THR A 9 6.37 2.38 -6.91
C THR A 9 7.01 3.71 -7.36
N VAL A 10 7.82 3.73 -8.41
CA VAL A 10 8.60 4.91 -8.78
C VAL A 10 7.92 5.63 -9.95
N THR A 11 7.19 6.72 -9.72
CA THR A 11 6.53 7.45 -10.82
C THR A 11 7.38 8.62 -11.34
N GLY A 12 7.12 9.06 -12.58
CA GLY A 12 7.77 10.25 -13.15
C GLY A 12 9.25 10.12 -13.49
N VAL A 13 9.78 8.90 -13.66
CA VAL A 13 11.19 8.68 -14.01
C VAL A 13 11.46 9.25 -15.40
N THR A 14 12.42 10.16 -15.50
CA THR A 14 12.93 10.64 -16.79
C THR A 14 14.33 10.09 -16.99
N ILE A 15 14.48 9.26 -18.01
CA ILE A 15 15.77 8.72 -18.47
C ILE A 15 16.18 9.57 -19.67
N ASP A 16 16.99 10.59 -19.39
CA ASP A 16 17.46 11.57 -20.38
C ASP A 16 18.82 11.21 -21.00
N GLN A 17 19.42 10.09 -20.57
CA GLN A 17 20.62 9.50 -21.15
C GLN A 17 20.26 8.36 -22.10
N ASN A 18 21.17 8.09 -23.04
CA ASN A 18 21.12 6.87 -23.83
C ASN A 18 21.27 5.67 -22.87
N VAL A 19 20.23 4.84 -22.78
CA VAL A 19 20.24 3.59 -22.03
C VAL A 19 20.03 2.44 -22.99
N ASP A 20 20.74 1.35 -22.76
CA ASP A 20 20.66 0.17 -23.63
C ASP A 20 19.43 -0.64 -23.26
N ARG A 21 19.10 -0.73 -21.96
CA ARG A 21 17.99 -1.54 -21.44
C ARG A 21 17.17 -0.87 -20.35
N VAL A 22 15.85 -1.05 -20.41
CA VAL A 22 14.89 -0.67 -19.36
C VAL A 22 13.99 -1.85 -19.01
N SER A 23 13.98 -2.28 -17.75
CA SER A 23 13.21 -3.44 -17.30
C SER A 23 11.93 -3.01 -16.57
N PHE A 24 10.79 -3.60 -16.93
CA PHE A 24 9.49 -3.43 -16.27
C PHE A 24 9.05 -4.73 -15.58
N LEU A 25 8.27 -4.59 -14.51
CA LEU A 25 7.85 -5.69 -13.64
C LEU A 25 6.45 -6.21 -13.92
N ALA A 26 5.68 -5.52 -14.75
CA ALA A 26 4.35 -5.93 -15.19
C ALA A 26 4.33 -6.22 -16.69
N ASP A 27 3.25 -6.85 -17.15
CA ASP A 27 2.98 -7.13 -18.56
C ASP A 27 2.96 -5.85 -19.38
N SER A 28 3.35 -5.92 -20.65
CA SER A 28 3.23 -4.77 -21.54
C SER A 28 1.79 -4.24 -21.60
N HIS A 29 0.81 -5.12 -21.40
CA HIS A 29 -0.62 -4.83 -21.45
C HIS A 29 -1.12 -4.01 -20.24
N GLU A 30 -0.36 -3.95 -19.16
CA GLU A 30 -0.66 -3.10 -18.00
C GLU A 30 -0.26 -1.63 -18.21
N TYR A 31 0.49 -1.36 -19.28
CA TYR A 31 0.97 -0.03 -19.62
C TYR A 31 0.31 0.52 -20.89
N ALA A 32 0.11 1.84 -20.90
CA ALA A 32 -0.15 2.57 -22.14
C ALA A 32 1.12 3.30 -22.59
N PHE A 33 1.32 3.38 -23.90
CA PHE A 33 2.52 3.92 -24.51
C PHE A 33 2.15 5.10 -25.39
N GLN A 34 2.99 6.13 -25.39
CA GLN A 34 2.88 7.27 -26.29
C GLN A 34 4.26 7.71 -26.76
N GLN A 35 4.39 7.98 -28.05
CA GLN A 35 5.56 8.65 -28.59
C GLN A 35 5.41 10.16 -28.43
N GLN A 36 6.39 10.82 -27.78
CA GLN A 36 6.52 12.27 -27.71
C GLN A 36 7.89 12.68 -28.25
N GLY A 37 7.96 13.05 -29.53
CA GLY A 37 9.23 13.32 -30.21
C GLY A 37 10.09 12.05 -30.32
N ASN A 38 11.31 12.10 -29.77
CA ASN A 38 12.21 10.94 -29.65
C ASN A 38 12.07 10.18 -28.33
N GLN A 39 11.09 10.52 -27.50
CA GLN A 39 10.84 9.86 -26.22
C GLN A 39 9.68 8.87 -26.31
N LEU A 40 9.89 7.70 -25.72
CA LEU A 40 8.83 6.77 -25.36
C LEU A 40 8.32 7.14 -23.97
N VAL A 41 7.04 7.52 -23.87
CA VAL A 41 6.37 7.83 -22.62
C VAL A 41 5.46 6.67 -22.26
N ILE A 42 5.61 6.16 -21.04
CA ILE A 42 4.91 4.98 -20.55
C ILE A 42 4.01 5.42 -19.40
N TYR A 43 2.79 4.89 -19.38
CA TYR A 43 1.73 5.24 -18.44
C TYR A 43 1.22 4.00 -17.72
N ALA A 44 0.95 4.11 -16.43
CA ALA A 44 0.12 3.17 -15.68
C ALA A 44 -1.18 3.89 -15.31
N GLY A 45 -2.29 3.50 -15.94
CA GLY A 45 -3.52 4.29 -15.90
C GLY A 45 -3.32 5.70 -16.46
N ALA A 46 -3.63 6.73 -15.67
CA ALA A 46 -3.43 8.13 -16.04
C ALA A 46 -2.05 8.70 -15.65
N VAL A 47 -1.22 7.94 -14.93
CA VAL A 47 0.04 8.41 -14.36
C VAL A 47 1.20 8.09 -15.30
N VAL A 48 2.05 9.08 -15.60
CA VAL A 48 3.32 8.85 -16.32
C VAL A 48 4.28 8.11 -15.40
N VAL A 49 4.69 6.91 -15.81
CA VAL A 49 5.64 6.09 -15.07
C VAL A 49 7.06 6.31 -15.52
N ALA A 50 7.30 6.38 -16.83
CA ALA A 50 8.64 6.56 -17.39
C ALA A 50 8.63 7.41 -18.67
N ARG A 51 9.69 8.18 -18.86
CA ARG A 51 10.06 8.84 -20.13
C ARG A 51 11.45 8.35 -20.53
N ILE A 52 11.55 7.72 -21.68
CA ILE A 52 12.77 7.06 -22.15
C ILE A 52 13.18 7.69 -23.47
N ALA A 53 14.38 8.26 -23.55
CA ALA A 53 14.97 8.64 -24.82
C ALA A 53 15.34 7.37 -25.62
N VAL A 54 14.68 7.14 -26.75
CA VAL A 54 14.93 5.95 -27.57
C VAL A 54 16.18 6.15 -28.43
N GLN A 55 17.10 5.20 -28.38
CA GLN A 55 18.31 5.23 -29.18
C GLN A 55 17.98 5.02 -30.68
N GLY A 56 18.74 5.71 -31.55
CA GLY A 56 18.60 5.62 -33.01
C GLY A 56 19.61 4.68 -33.68
N ASP A 57 20.25 3.80 -32.91
CA ASP A 57 21.20 2.80 -33.38
C ASP A 57 20.48 1.51 -33.86
N GLU A 58 21.25 0.50 -34.26
CA GLU A 58 20.72 -0.70 -34.93
C GLU A 58 19.78 -1.51 -34.02
N ASP A 59 20.07 -1.55 -32.72
CA ASP A 59 19.34 -2.32 -31.71
C ASP A 59 18.26 -1.49 -31.00
N GLY A 60 18.41 -0.15 -30.94
CA GLY A 60 17.51 0.75 -30.24
C GLY A 60 17.63 0.61 -28.72
N THR A 61 16.61 1.06 -27.99
CA THR A 61 16.52 0.83 -26.53
C THR A 61 15.71 -0.43 -26.27
N GLU A 62 16.22 -1.41 -25.54
CA GLU A 62 15.47 -2.63 -25.24
C GLU A 62 14.61 -2.48 -23.97
N LEU A 63 13.36 -2.89 -24.04
CA LEU A 63 12.43 -2.90 -22.91
C LEU A 63 12.08 -4.33 -22.50
N GLY A 64 12.22 -4.67 -21.22
CA GLY A 64 11.91 -6.00 -20.70
C GLY A 64 10.52 -6.06 -20.07
N PHE A 65 9.66 -6.97 -20.54
CA PHE A 65 8.37 -7.28 -19.92
C PHE A 65 8.36 -8.79 -19.60
N PHE A 66 8.65 -9.13 -18.34
CA PHE A 66 9.01 -10.51 -17.96
C PHE A 66 7.83 -11.39 -17.56
N THR A 67 6.64 -10.81 -17.37
CA THR A 67 5.41 -11.58 -17.13
C THR A 67 4.61 -11.83 -18.42
N ASP A 68 4.98 -11.19 -19.54
CA ASP A 68 4.34 -11.40 -20.84
C ASP A 68 4.48 -12.87 -21.29
N THR A 69 3.61 -13.30 -22.20
CA THR A 69 3.70 -14.64 -22.80
C THR A 69 3.88 -14.51 -24.31
N PRO A 70 5.08 -14.81 -24.88
CA PRO A 70 6.31 -15.21 -24.20
C PRO A 70 7.01 -14.01 -23.50
N PRO A 71 7.73 -14.24 -22.38
CA PRO A 71 8.46 -13.17 -21.71
C PRO A 71 9.70 -12.81 -22.50
N GLY A 72 10.11 -11.54 -22.47
CA GLY A 72 11.33 -11.15 -23.17
C GLY A 72 11.65 -9.67 -23.17
N TRP A 73 12.70 -9.37 -23.93
CA TRP A 73 13.15 -8.03 -24.27
C TRP A 73 12.60 -7.63 -25.64
N TYR A 74 12.18 -6.37 -25.76
CA TYR A 74 11.56 -5.81 -26.95
C TYR A 74 12.25 -4.50 -27.33
N SER A 75 12.77 -4.41 -28.56
CA SER A 75 13.43 -3.19 -29.02
C SER A 75 12.40 -2.07 -29.25
N ALA A 76 12.63 -0.92 -28.62
CA ALA A 76 12.09 0.36 -29.04
C ALA A 76 13.02 0.96 -30.09
N LYS A 77 12.50 1.20 -31.30
CA LYS A 77 13.25 1.78 -32.41
C LYS A 77 12.57 3.04 -32.91
N ILE A 78 13.34 4.05 -33.26
CA ILE A 78 12.84 5.26 -33.89
C ILE A 78 13.34 5.38 -35.32
N SER A 79 12.43 5.68 -36.24
CA SER A 79 12.73 5.88 -37.65
C SER A 79 11.99 7.10 -38.18
N ALA A 80 12.22 7.46 -39.45
CA ALA A 80 11.45 8.49 -40.13
C ALA A 80 9.93 8.20 -40.20
N ALA A 81 9.53 6.93 -40.06
CA ALA A 81 8.13 6.50 -40.05
C ALA A 81 7.48 6.59 -38.65
N GLY A 82 8.25 6.94 -37.61
CA GLY A 82 7.80 6.96 -36.21
C GLY A 82 8.53 5.93 -35.35
N MET A 83 8.05 5.77 -34.11
CA MET A 83 8.60 4.85 -33.13
C MET A 83 7.85 3.52 -33.14
N THR A 84 8.58 2.42 -33.03
CA THR A 84 8.03 1.08 -32.81
C THR A 84 8.57 0.50 -31.51
N LEU A 85 7.79 -0.36 -30.85
CA LEU A 85 8.19 -1.17 -29.70
C LEU A 85 7.82 -2.63 -29.98
N GLY A 86 8.81 -3.52 -29.96
CA GLY A 86 8.58 -4.93 -30.30
C GLY A 86 7.95 -5.10 -31.68
N GLY A 87 8.30 -4.23 -32.63
CA GLY A 87 7.75 -4.21 -33.99
C GLY A 87 6.40 -3.51 -34.14
N VAL A 88 5.75 -3.08 -33.05
CA VAL A 88 4.43 -2.43 -33.09
C VAL A 88 4.56 -0.92 -33.00
N THR A 89 3.83 -0.17 -33.84
CA THR A 89 3.85 1.30 -33.85
C THR A 89 3.33 1.86 -32.53
N VAL A 90 4.11 2.75 -31.92
CA VAL A 90 3.72 3.49 -30.72
C VAL A 90 2.89 4.72 -31.15
N PRO A 91 1.70 4.95 -30.56
CA PRO A 91 0.83 6.06 -30.97
C PRO A 91 1.41 7.42 -30.56
N THR A 92 1.24 8.43 -31.41
CA THR A 92 1.70 9.81 -31.14
C THR A 92 0.59 10.70 -30.57
N ALA A 93 -0.68 10.42 -30.89
CA ALA A 93 -1.81 11.29 -30.57
C ALA A 93 -2.29 11.17 -29.11
N ALA A 94 -2.42 9.94 -28.59
CA ALA A 94 -2.84 9.68 -27.23
C ALA A 94 -2.20 8.38 -26.71
N PRO A 95 -1.98 8.24 -25.39
CA PRO A 95 -1.52 6.99 -24.80
C PRO A 95 -2.50 5.85 -25.10
N ALA A 96 -1.98 4.72 -25.58
CA ALA A 96 -2.77 3.51 -25.75
C ALA A 96 -1.97 2.26 -25.39
N THR A 97 -2.65 1.19 -24.98
CA THR A 97 -2.04 -0.12 -24.83
C THR A 97 -1.65 -0.66 -26.21
N ILE A 98 -0.47 -1.26 -26.29
CA ILE A 98 -0.02 -1.98 -27.50
C ILE A 98 0.39 -3.39 -27.10
N ALA A 99 0.01 -4.37 -27.91
CA ALA A 99 0.43 -5.75 -27.73
C ALA A 99 1.78 -5.93 -28.42
N VAL A 100 2.88 -5.92 -27.68
CA VAL A 100 4.21 -6.08 -28.29
C VAL A 100 4.38 -7.51 -28.81
N GLY A 101 4.82 -7.63 -30.07
CA GLY A 101 4.85 -8.90 -30.79
C GLY A 101 6.21 -9.10 -31.47
N GLY A 102 7.20 -9.50 -30.69
CA GLY A 102 8.52 -9.87 -31.23
C GLY A 102 9.36 -10.56 -30.15
N SER A 103 9.68 -11.83 -30.36
CA SER A 103 10.54 -12.59 -29.45
C SER A 103 12.00 -12.19 -29.63
N TYR A 104 12.64 -11.65 -28.60
CA TYR A 104 13.99 -12.10 -28.25
C TYR A 104 13.81 -13.26 -27.26
N PRO A 105 13.74 -14.53 -27.73
CA PRO A 105 13.63 -15.64 -26.80
C PRO A 105 15.00 -15.80 -26.15
N VAL A 106 15.16 -15.26 -24.94
CA VAL A 106 16.10 -15.92 -24.04
C VAL A 106 15.49 -17.30 -23.79
N PRO A 107 16.17 -18.41 -24.15
CA PRO A 107 15.55 -19.72 -24.10
C PRO A 107 15.10 -20.00 -22.65
N ALA A 108 13.80 -20.16 -22.45
CA ALA A 108 13.25 -20.63 -21.19
C ALA A 108 13.97 -21.93 -20.80
N LYS A 109 14.54 -21.97 -19.60
CA LYS A 109 15.19 -23.18 -19.08
C LYS A 109 14.25 -23.87 -18.14
N PHE A 110 14.20 -25.19 -18.22
CA PHE A 110 13.32 -26.03 -17.42
C PHE A 110 14.17 -26.96 -16.56
N LEU A 111 13.84 -27.02 -15.27
CA LEU A 111 14.39 -28.02 -14.37
C LEU A 111 13.87 -29.41 -14.74
N THR A 112 14.65 -30.42 -14.39
CA THR A 112 14.34 -31.84 -14.56
C THR A 112 14.07 -32.48 -13.19
N PRO A 113 13.55 -33.72 -13.12
CA PRO A 113 13.42 -34.42 -11.83
C PRO A 113 14.76 -34.82 -11.18
N GLY A 114 15.89 -34.56 -11.83
CA GLY A 114 17.23 -34.79 -11.28
C GLY A 114 17.86 -33.49 -10.78
N ALA A 115 19.04 -33.61 -10.18
CA ALA A 115 19.79 -32.44 -9.74
C ALA A 115 20.27 -31.61 -10.94
N ASP A 116 19.83 -30.35 -11.00
CA ASP A 116 20.14 -29.43 -12.07
C ASP A 116 21.26 -28.45 -11.67
N LYS A 117 22.09 -28.05 -12.64
CA LYS A 117 23.12 -27.03 -12.44
C LYS A 117 23.04 -25.99 -13.53
N PHE A 118 22.46 -24.85 -13.20
CA PHE A 118 22.42 -23.69 -14.06
C PHE A 118 23.34 -22.61 -13.48
N GLY A 119 24.42 -22.30 -14.21
CA GLY A 119 25.28 -21.14 -13.93
C GLY A 119 24.55 -19.83 -14.20
N PRO A 120 25.21 -18.66 -14.23
CA PRO A 120 24.52 -17.40 -14.45
C PRO A 120 23.79 -17.44 -15.81
N THR A 121 22.47 -17.52 -15.76
CA THR A 121 21.62 -17.53 -16.93
C THR A 121 20.77 -16.28 -16.91
N GLY A 122 20.90 -15.43 -17.92
CA GLY A 122 19.91 -14.38 -18.13
C GLY A 122 18.55 -15.00 -18.43
N GLY A 123 17.48 -14.34 -17.99
CA GLY A 123 16.09 -14.66 -18.34
C GLY A 123 15.41 -15.61 -17.35
N ALA A 124 14.25 -16.14 -17.76
CA ALA A 124 13.40 -16.93 -16.88
C ALA A 124 13.83 -18.40 -16.77
N LEU A 125 13.91 -18.89 -15.54
CA LEU A 125 14.07 -20.30 -15.19
C LEU A 125 12.73 -20.85 -14.70
N TYR A 126 12.42 -22.10 -15.03
CA TYR A 126 11.14 -22.73 -14.69
C TYR A 126 11.34 -24.08 -14.01
N ALA A 127 10.71 -24.25 -12.84
CA ALA A 127 10.54 -25.56 -12.20
C ALA A 127 9.12 -26.08 -12.50
N PRO A 128 8.91 -26.84 -13.60
CA PRO A 128 7.58 -27.33 -13.94
C PRO A 128 7.12 -28.40 -12.95
N SER A 129 5.82 -28.45 -12.65
CA SER A 129 5.23 -29.51 -11.82
C SER A 129 4.88 -30.79 -12.59
N VAL A 130 5.28 -30.83 -13.86
CA VAL A 130 5.06 -31.93 -14.80
C VAL A 130 6.35 -32.23 -15.56
N SER A 131 6.65 -33.52 -15.71
CA SER A 131 7.73 -34.01 -16.55
C SER A 131 7.19 -35.18 -17.39
N GLU A 132 7.40 -35.13 -18.70
CA GLU A 132 6.89 -36.13 -19.67
C GLU A 132 5.37 -36.39 -19.57
N GLY A 133 4.60 -35.36 -19.21
CA GLY A 133 3.13 -35.46 -19.06
C GLY A 133 2.65 -36.05 -17.74
N THR A 134 3.56 -36.37 -16.81
CA THR A 134 3.22 -36.84 -15.45
C THR A 134 3.58 -35.79 -14.41
N SER A 135 2.85 -35.72 -13.29
CA SER A 135 3.22 -34.79 -12.21
C SER A 135 4.55 -35.23 -11.60
N ALA A 136 5.51 -34.31 -11.54
CA ALA A 136 6.86 -34.57 -11.05
C ALA A 136 7.40 -33.36 -10.30
N THR A 137 8.11 -33.60 -9.20
CA THR A 137 8.93 -32.59 -8.54
C THR A 137 10.20 -32.41 -9.36
N THR A 138 10.46 -31.18 -9.80
CA THR A 138 11.65 -30.79 -10.58
C THR A 138 12.56 -29.84 -9.82
N LEU A 139 12.05 -29.13 -8.81
CA LEU A 139 12.92 -28.49 -7.82
C LEU A 139 13.34 -29.56 -6.80
N THR A 140 14.56 -30.08 -6.94
CA THR A 140 15.06 -31.25 -6.20
C THR A 140 16.32 -30.97 -5.40
N ALA A 141 16.68 -31.92 -4.53
CA ALA A 141 17.87 -31.82 -3.72
C ALA A 141 19.13 -31.84 -4.60
N GLY A 142 19.99 -30.84 -4.45
CA GLY A 142 21.26 -30.73 -5.19
C GLY A 142 21.18 -29.77 -6.37
N ASP A 143 20.02 -29.17 -6.63
CA ASP A 143 19.88 -28.10 -7.61
C ASP A 143 20.76 -26.91 -7.24
N GLN A 144 21.54 -26.43 -8.20
CA GLN A 144 22.40 -25.25 -8.08
C GLN A 144 21.98 -24.25 -9.15
N LEU A 145 21.14 -23.29 -8.76
CA LEU A 145 20.50 -22.34 -9.65
C LEU A 145 21.06 -20.94 -9.37
N LEU A 146 21.72 -20.35 -10.36
CA LEU A 146 22.33 -19.04 -10.26
C LEU A 146 21.76 -18.12 -11.35
N GLY A 147 21.15 -17.01 -10.94
CA GLY A 147 20.79 -15.93 -11.86
C GLY A 147 22.05 -15.20 -12.38
N SER A 148 21.84 -14.33 -13.34
CA SER A 148 22.84 -13.45 -13.93
C SER A 148 22.99 -12.14 -13.14
N GLU A 149 23.71 -11.17 -13.72
CA GLU A 149 23.80 -9.81 -13.15
C GLU A 149 22.61 -8.90 -13.51
N PHE A 150 21.70 -9.41 -14.35
CA PHE A 150 20.52 -8.70 -14.82
C PHE A 150 19.27 -9.16 -14.07
N TYR A 151 18.12 -8.61 -14.44
CA TYR A 151 16.86 -9.04 -13.88
C TYR A 151 16.56 -10.49 -14.26
N ASP A 152 16.49 -11.37 -13.27
CA ASP A 152 16.19 -12.79 -13.44
C ASP A 152 14.96 -13.22 -12.63
N GLU A 153 14.14 -14.06 -13.28
CA GLU A 153 12.96 -14.64 -12.68
C GLU A 153 13.09 -16.15 -12.58
N PHE A 154 12.76 -16.70 -11.41
CA PHE A 154 12.58 -18.14 -11.24
C PHE A 154 11.11 -18.45 -10.93
N VAL A 155 10.47 -19.20 -11.83
CA VAL A 155 9.06 -19.55 -11.73
C VAL A 155 8.91 -21.01 -11.30
N ILE A 156 8.27 -21.23 -10.17
CA ILE A 156 8.03 -22.56 -9.59
C ILE A 156 6.55 -22.90 -9.75
N TYR A 157 6.25 -23.92 -10.56
CA TYR A 157 4.90 -24.48 -10.63
C TYR A 157 4.75 -25.55 -9.56
N THR A 158 3.67 -25.48 -8.79
CA THR A 158 3.38 -26.47 -7.74
C THR A 158 2.04 -27.17 -8.01
N THR A 159 1.90 -28.38 -7.48
CA THR A 159 0.60 -29.08 -7.41
C THR A 159 0.36 -29.56 -5.98
N ALA A 160 -0.70 -30.33 -5.76
CA ALA A 160 -0.92 -31.01 -4.49
C ALA A 160 0.20 -31.98 -4.07
N THR A 161 1.09 -32.39 -4.99
CA THR A 161 2.17 -33.36 -4.71
C THR A 161 3.56 -32.96 -5.21
N ALA A 162 3.67 -32.07 -6.21
CA ALA A 162 4.95 -31.69 -6.81
C ALA A 162 5.42 -30.30 -6.37
N ASN A 163 6.75 -30.14 -6.24
CA ASN A 163 7.43 -28.88 -5.90
C ASN A 163 6.84 -28.21 -4.64
N ARG A 164 6.60 -28.98 -3.58
CA ARG A 164 5.87 -28.48 -2.39
C ARG A 164 6.75 -27.91 -1.27
N THR A 165 8.05 -28.11 -1.37
CA THR A 165 9.00 -27.75 -0.32
C THR A 165 10.30 -27.36 -0.96
N PHE A 166 10.98 -26.37 -0.40
CA PHE A 166 12.34 -26.05 -0.78
C PHE A 166 13.25 -27.22 -0.40
N PRO A 167 14.01 -27.82 -1.33
CA PRO A 167 14.88 -28.96 -1.02
C PRO A 167 16.08 -28.54 -0.16
N GLU A 168 16.44 -29.35 0.84
CA GLU A 168 17.45 -29.02 1.87
C GLU A 168 18.85 -28.67 1.29
N THR A 169 19.24 -29.26 0.16
CA THR A 169 20.55 -29.02 -0.47
C THR A 169 20.44 -28.25 -1.79
N ALA A 170 19.27 -27.70 -2.12
CA ALA A 170 19.14 -26.81 -3.27
C ALA A 170 19.69 -25.41 -2.91
N THR A 171 20.26 -24.73 -3.89
CA THR A 171 20.69 -23.33 -3.76
C THR A 171 20.09 -22.51 -4.89
N VAL A 172 19.36 -21.45 -4.53
CA VAL A 172 18.81 -20.48 -5.47
C VAL A 172 19.38 -19.11 -5.13
N ALA A 173 20.17 -18.56 -6.02
CA ALA A 173 20.90 -17.31 -5.78
C ALA A 173 20.82 -16.37 -6.98
N VAL A 174 20.83 -15.06 -6.69
CA VAL A 174 20.89 -13.97 -7.67
C VAL A 174 19.68 -13.95 -8.62
N PHE A 175 18.53 -14.42 -8.16
CA PHE A 175 17.26 -14.18 -8.85
C PHE A 175 16.55 -13.03 -8.13
N GLU A 176 16.22 -11.96 -8.84
CA GLU A 176 15.49 -10.83 -8.27
C GLU A 176 14.05 -11.20 -7.96
N VAL A 177 13.44 -12.06 -8.77
CA VAL A 177 12.02 -12.42 -8.64
C VAL A 177 11.83 -13.92 -8.58
N ILE A 178 11.14 -14.37 -7.55
CA ILE A 178 10.67 -15.75 -7.42
C ILE A 178 9.15 -15.73 -7.55
N THR A 179 8.61 -16.51 -8.48
CA THR A 179 7.15 -16.60 -8.70
C THR A 179 6.68 -18.02 -8.43
N ILE A 180 5.84 -18.22 -7.43
CA ILE A 180 5.23 -19.50 -7.08
C ILE A 180 3.83 -19.55 -7.68
N ARG A 181 3.63 -20.43 -8.66
CA ARG A 181 2.33 -20.65 -9.31
C ARG A 181 1.66 -21.89 -8.72
N ASN A 182 0.76 -21.69 -7.77
CA ASN A 182 0.11 -22.79 -7.07
C ASN A 182 -1.06 -23.36 -7.86
N ASN A 183 -0.90 -24.54 -8.47
CA ASN A 183 -1.98 -25.30 -9.09
C ASN A 183 -2.51 -26.36 -8.09
N GLY A 184 -3.05 -25.87 -6.97
CA GLY A 184 -3.45 -26.70 -5.84
C GLY A 184 -3.46 -25.91 -4.53
N PRO A 185 -3.41 -26.58 -3.36
CA PRO A 185 -3.28 -25.88 -2.09
C PRO A 185 -1.99 -25.08 -2.05
N ALA A 186 -1.99 -24.01 -1.26
CA ALA A 186 -0.80 -23.20 -1.05
C ALA A 186 0.37 -24.02 -0.46
N THR A 187 1.57 -23.50 -0.67
CA THR A 187 2.81 -24.26 -0.48
C THR A 187 3.75 -23.56 0.50
N PRO A 188 3.56 -23.73 1.84
CA PRO A 188 4.36 -23.02 2.84
C PRO A 188 5.85 -23.30 2.77
N GLY A 189 6.25 -24.46 2.24
CA GLY A 189 7.65 -24.86 2.16
C GLY A 189 8.47 -24.07 1.13
N LEU A 190 7.84 -23.22 0.32
CA LEU A 190 8.52 -22.37 -0.68
C LEU A 190 8.45 -20.88 -0.35
N THR A 191 7.68 -20.47 0.65
CA THR A 191 7.41 -19.06 0.94
C THR A 191 8.34 -18.47 2.01
N ASP A 192 9.37 -19.21 2.40
CA ASP A 192 10.46 -18.73 3.24
C ASP A 192 11.50 -18.00 2.38
N VAL A 193 11.59 -16.68 2.57
CA VAL A 193 12.46 -15.80 1.79
C VAL A 193 13.93 -16.13 2.01
N SER A 194 14.30 -16.71 3.16
CA SER A 194 15.70 -17.06 3.47
C SER A 194 16.26 -18.18 2.60
N ASN A 195 15.40 -18.92 1.87
CA ASN A 195 15.82 -19.93 0.90
C ASN A 195 16.38 -19.33 -0.40
N TYR A 196 16.19 -18.02 -0.63
CA TYR A 196 16.55 -17.35 -1.89
C TYR A 196 17.55 -16.22 -1.61
N TYR A 197 18.76 -16.35 -2.15
CA TYR A 197 19.78 -15.32 -1.99
C TYR A 197 19.65 -14.23 -3.07
N GLY A 198 19.62 -12.95 -2.68
CA GLY A 198 19.56 -11.82 -3.62
C GLY A 198 18.15 -11.47 -4.14
N ILE A 199 17.13 -12.17 -3.66
CA ILE A 199 15.73 -11.91 -4.00
C ILE A 199 15.30 -10.47 -3.65
N ARG A 200 14.49 -9.88 -4.53
CA ARG A 200 13.81 -8.59 -4.33
C ARG A 200 12.30 -8.77 -4.24
N GLN A 201 11.73 -9.79 -4.87
CA GLN A 201 10.29 -10.05 -4.84
C GLN A 201 9.99 -11.55 -4.78
N LEU A 202 9.04 -11.92 -3.92
CA LEU A 202 8.49 -13.26 -3.83
C LEU A 202 6.99 -13.20 -4.14
N TRP A 203 6.59 -13.67 -5.30
CA TRP A 203 5.19 -13.68 -5.74
C TRP A 203 4.53 -15.04 -5.53
N GLN A 204 3.27 -15.00 -5.10
CA GLN A 204 2.39 -16.16 -5.05
C GLN A 204 1.17 -15.91 -5.93
N ASN A 205 0.85 -16.90 -6.77
CA ASN A 205 -0.31 -16.87 -7.65
C ASN A 205 -1.27 -18.01 -7.28
N THR A 206 -2.57 -17.75 -7.50
CA THR A 206 -3.71 -18.71 -7.43
C THR A 206 -4.01 -19.38 -6.08
N ALA A 207 -3.01 -19.62 -5.22
CA ALA A 207 -3.19 -19.88 -3.79
C ALA A 207 -2.07 -19.22 -2.98
N ALA A 208 -2.36 -18.77 -1.75
CA ALA A 208 -1.40 -18.07 -0.88
C ALA A 208 -1.12 -18.86 0.40
N ALA A 209 0.16 -18.97 0.75
CA ALA A 209 0.64 -19.40 2.06
C ALA A 209 1.29 -18.20 2.77
N ASP A 210 1.50 -18.36 4.07
CA ASP A 210 2.24 -17.38 4.86
C ASP A 210 3.66 -17.21 4.33
N VAL A 211 4.11 -15.96 4.22
CA VAL A 211 5.50 -15.61 3.88
C VAL A 211 6.31 -15.49 5.17
N THR A 212 7.47 -16.14 5.23
CA THR A 212 8.34 -16.12 6.41
C THR A 212 9.72 -15.55 6.09
N ASN A 213 10.39 -15.05 7.13
CA ASN A 213 11.73 -14.47 7.05
C ASN A 213 11.88 -13.34 6.01
N LEU A 214 10.83 -12.54 5.81
CA LEU A 214 10.89 -11.40 4.90
C LEU A 214 11.95 -10.40 5.39
N ALA A 215 13.01 -10.23 4.60
CA ALA A 215 14.07 -9.27 4.86
C ALA A 215 13.67 -7.86 4.39
N ALA A 216 14.31 -6.84 4.97
CA ALA A 216 14.14 -5.46 4.53
C ALA A 216 14.53 -5.33 3.05
N GLY A 217 13.72 -4.60 2.28
CA GLY A 217 13.93 -4.40 0.83
C GLY A 217 13.40 -5.54 -0.06
N VAL A 218 12.84 -6.61 0.52
CA VAL A 218 12.13 -7.66 -0.21
C VAL A 218 10.63 -7.40 -0.16
N THR A 219 9.95 -7.58 -1.29
CA THR A 219 8.50 -7.45 -1.42
C THR A 219 7.81 -8.81 -1.44
N ALA A 220 6.82 -9.01 -0.58
CA ALA A 220 5.89 -10.14 -0.65
C ALA A 220 4.75 -9.80 -1.61
N GLY A 221 4.68 -10.51 -2.73
CA GLY A 221 3.70 -10.31 -3.80
C GLY A 221 2.58 -11.34 -3.78
N PHE A 222 1.35 -10.89 -4.02
CA PHE A 222 0.17 -11.74 -4.13
C PHE A 222 -0.59 -11.36 -5.40
N ARG A 223 -0.82 -12.33 -6.30
CA ARG A 223 -1.51 -12.11 -7.58
C ARG A 223 -2.67 -13.09 -7.82
N ASP A 224 -3.81 -12.58 -8.26
CA ASP A 224 -5.00 -13.39 -8.62
C ASP A 224 -5.48 -14.29 -7.48
N LEU A 225 -5.57 -13.73 -6.27
CA LEU A 225 -5.85 -14.47 -5.04
C LEU A 225 -7.13 -14.02 -4.33
N ASP A 226 -7.74 -14.98 -3.63
CA ASP A 226 -8.73 -14.74 -2.61
C ASP A 226 -8.05 -14.79 -1.24
N LEU A 227 -7.84 -13.63 -0.63
CA LEU A 227 -7.18 -13.50 0.68
C LEU A 227 -8.18 -13.29 1.83
N SER A 228 -9.47 -13.57 1.61
CA SER A 228 -10.50 -13.42 2.65
C SER A 228 -10.28 -14.34 3.86
N GLY A 229 -9.59 -15.47 3.66
CA GLY A 229 -9.15 -16.38 4.73
C GLY A 229 -7.95 -15.86 5.55
N GLY A 230 -7.30 -14.79 5.10
CA GLY A 230 -6.10 -14.25 5.72
C GLY A 230 -4.79 -14.85 5.19
N VAL A 231 -3.75 -14.02 5.15
CA VAL A 231 -2.35 -14.45 4.97
C VAL A 231 -1.44 -13.68 5.92
N THR A 232 -0.39 -14.33 6.41
CA THR A 232 0.62 -13.70 7.27
C THR A 232 1.92 -13.47 6.52
N VAL A 233 2.50 -12.30 6.69
CA VAL A 233 3.84 -11.94 6.26
C VAL A 233 4.68 -11.67 7.50
N THR A 234 5.63 -12.57 7.76
CA THR A 234 6.51 -12.52 8.92
C THR A 234 7.89 -12.04 8.49
N THR A 235 8.29 -10.89 9.01
CA THR A 235 9.61 -10.29 8.82
C THR A 235 10.64 -10.84 9.79
N ILE A 236 11.91 -10.91 9.40
CA ILE A 236 13.00 -11.17 10.35
C ILE A 236 13.07 -10.07 11.41
N ASP A 237 13.50 -10.39 12.63
CA ASP A 237 13.51 -9.43 13.75
C ASP A 237 14.32 -8.16 13.48
N ALA A 238 15.40 -8.26 12.71
CA ALA A 238 16.24 -7.11 12.34
C ALA A 238 15.58 -6.22 11.26
N SER A 239 14.51 -6.66 10.61
CA SER A 239 13.83 -5.87 9.59
C SER A 239 13.02 -4.76 10.22
N ARG A 240 13.21 -3.55 9.70
CA ARG A 240 12.38 -2.38 10.07
C ARG A 240 11.19 -2.21 9.14
N SER A 241 11.29 -2.75 7.92
CA SER A 241 10.27 -2.57 6.89
C SER A 241 9.70 -3.87 6.37
N ALA A 242 8.43 -3.82 5.95
CA ALA A 242 7.78 -4.84 5.14
C ALA A 242 7.15 -4.17 3.91
N ALA A 243 7.34 -4.77 2.74
CA ALA A 243 6.69 -4.35 1.51
C ALA A 243 5.76 -5.46 1.02
N ILE A 244 4.50 -5.10 0.75
CA ILE A 244 3.46 -5.97 0.22
C ILE A 244 3.06 -5.45 -1.16
N ALA A 245 3.04 -6.33 -2.16
CA ALA A 245 2.46 -6.04 -3.47
C ALA A 245 1.22 -6.89 -3.68
N LEU A 246 0.13 -6.25 -4.10
CA LEU A 246 -1.14 -6.90 -4.41
C LEU A 246 -1.47 -6.68 -5.88
N ASP A 247 -1.95 -7.70 -6.56
CA ASP A 247 -2.35 -7.62 -7.95
C ASP A 247 -3.57 -8.52 -8.17
N ALA A 248 -4.63 -7.97 -8.76
CA ALA A 248 -5.83 -8.71 -9.11
C ALA A 248 -6.46 -9.48 -7.91
N ILE A 249 -6.37 -8.90 -6.70
CA ILE A 249 -6.86 -9.51 -5.45
C ILE A 249 -8.38 -9.35 -5.34
N LYS A 250 -9.06 -10.38 -4.80
CA LYS A 250 -10.50 -10.29 -4.49
C LYS A 250 -10.77 -9.33 -3.32
N PRO A 251 -11.99 -8.78 -3.22
CA PRO A 251 -12.39 -7.97 -2.07
C PRO A 251 -12.25 -8.72 -0.74
N ASN A 252 -12.28 -7.99 0.37
CA ASN A 252 -12.19 -8.52 1.73
C ASN A 252 -10.87 -9.23 2.06
N ALA A 253 -9.78 -8.89 1.36
CA ALA A 253 -8.47 -9.46 1.64
C ALA A 253 -8.04 -9.13 3.09
N ILE A 254 -7.48 -10.10 3.81
CA ILE A 254 -6.91 -9.90 5.14
C ILE A 254 -5.43 -10.23 5.08
N ILE A 255 -4.60 -9.27 5.48
CA ILE A 255 -3.14 -9.43 5.52
C ILE A 255 -2.65 -9.09 6.90
N THR A 256 -1.92 -10.01 7.53
CA THR A 256 -1.23 -9.77 8.79
C THR A 256 0.25 -9.59 8.53
N VAL A 257 0.84 -8.48 8.94
CA VAL A 257 2.28 -8.24 8.87
C VAL A 257 2.85 -8.19 10.28
N LYS A 258 3.87 -9.01 10.56
CA LYS A 258 4.45 -9.11 11.90
C LYS A 258 5.97 -9.29 11.89
N SER A 259 6.60 -8.99 13.01
CA SER A 259 7.96 -9.48 13.32
C SER A 259 7.92 -10.97 13.71
N THR A 260 9.02 -11.69 13.46
CA THR A 260 9.16 -13.09 13.89
C THR A 260 8.98 -13.25 15.40
N THR A 261 9.57 -12.35 16.18
CA THR A 261 9.43 -12.33 17.64
C THR A 261 8.88 -11.00 18.14
N ALA A 262 8.49 -10.98 19.42
CA ALA A 262 8.05 -9.77 20.10
C ALA A 262 9.18 -8.72 20.24
N ALA A 263 10.45 -9.06 20.00
CA ALA A 263 11.57 -8.12 20.08
C ALA A 263 11.96 -7.53 18.71
N GLY A 264 11.20 -7.84 17.64
CA GLY A 264 11.51 -7.34 16.30
C GLY A 264 11.38 -5.83 16.15
N LEU A 265 11.88 -5.30 15.03
CA LEU A 265 12.03 -3.86 14.81
C LEU A 265 11.06 -3.30 13.75
N LEU A 266 10.04 -4.06 13.35
CA LEU A 266 9.09 -3.65 12.31
C LEU A 266 8.37 -2.35 12.68
N ASP A 267 8.71 -1.26 12.00
CA ASP A 267 8.19 0.09 12.21
C ASP A 267 7.65 0.74 10.92
N SER A 268 7.74 0.05 9.79
CA SER A 268 7.27 0.56 8.50
C SER A 268 6.61 -0.55 7.68
N VAL A 269 5.42 -0.28 7.17
CA VAL A 269 4.71 -1.18 6.24
C VAL A 269 4.31 -0.40 4.99
N THR A 270 4.63 -0.94 3.82
CA THR A 270 4.21 -0.39 2.54
C THR A 270 3.32 -1.41 1.83
N VAL A 271 2.15 -0.97 1.38
CA VAL A 271 1.20 -1.77 0.62
C VAL A 271 1.00 -1.13 -0.75
N VAL A 272 1.49 -1.81 -1.76
CA VAL A 272 1.36 -1.42 -3.17
C VAL A 272 0.28 -2.33 -3.75
N ALA A 273 -0.95 -1.85 -3.82
CA ALA A 273 -2.00 -2.59 -4.48
C ALA A 273 -2.19 -2.10 -5.93
N GLY A 274 -2.24 -3.06 -6.85
CA GLY A 274 -2.76 -2.90 -8.21
C GLY A 274 -4.29 -2.99 -8.23
N LYS A 275 -4.84 -3.49 -9.33
CA LYS A 275 -6.29 -3.60 -9.54
C LYS A 275 -6.90 -4.64 -8.58
N PHE A 276 -8.02 -4.32 -7.93
CA PHE A 276 -8.87 -5.34 -7.29
C PHE A 276 -9.81 -5.93 -8.33
N ASN A 277 -9.90 -7.25 -8.39
CA ASN A 277 -10.78 -7.95 -9.31
C ASN A 277 -12.25 -7.78 -8.85
N GLY A 278 -13.10 -7.18 -9.71
CA GLY A 278 -14.56 -7.16 -9.50
C GLY A 278 -15.20 -5.83 -9.11
N PHE A 279 -14.46 -4.71 -9.11
CA PHE A 279 -15.04 -3.38 -8.90
C PHE A 279 -15.04 -2.52 -10.18
N PRO A 280 -16.07 -2.62 -11.04
CA PRO A 280 -16.30 -1.58 -12.02
C PRO A 280 -16.90 -0.36 -11.28
N ASN A 281 -16.09 0.67 -11.04
CA ASN A 281 -16.55 2.07 -10.97
C ASN A 281 -17.25 2.61 -9.70
N ASN A 282 -16.90 2.21 -8.47
CA ASN A 282 -17.33 2.98 -7.28
C ASN A 282 -16.13 3.54 -6.49
N PRO A 283 -15.72 4.80 -6.71
CA PRO A 283 -14.61 5.45 -6.00
C PRO A 283 -14.95 5.90 -4.57
N ASN A 284 -16.20 5.79 -4.11
CA ASN A 284 -16.68 6.52 -2.92
C ASN A 284 -17.40 5.67 -1.85
N ALA A 285 -17.24 4.35 -1.86
CA ALA A 285 -17.53 3.56 -0.67
C ALA A 285 -16.21 2.98 -0.20
N LEU A 286 -15.71 3.37 0.99
CA LEU A 286 -14.59 2.69 1.64
C LEU A 286 -14.92 1.20 1.63
N PRO A 287 -14.32 0.40 0.73
CA PRO A 287 -14.83 -0.93 0.51
C PRO A 287 -14.43 -1.77 1.73
N GLU A 288 -15.27 -2.75 2.01
CA GLU A 288 -14.90 -4.06 2.52
C GLU A 288 -13.75 -4.70 1.68
N GLY A 289 -12.62 -4.00 1.49
CA GLY A 289 -11.69 -4.19 0.36
C GLY A 289 -10.36 -4.83 0.77
N LEU A 290 -9.69 -4.23 1.75
CA LEU A 290 -8.45 -4.75 2.32
C LEU A 290 -8.37 -4.43 3.81
N LYS A 291 -8.12 -5.44 4.63
CA LYS A 291 -7.83 -5.32 6.05
C LYS A 291 -6.35 -5.64 6.29
N LEU A 292 -5.61 -4.64 6.75
CA LEU A 292 -4.23 -4.79 7.17
C LEU A 292 -4.17 -4.89 8.70
N ILE A 293 -3.59 -5.97 9.20
CA ILE A 293 -3.25 -6.14 10.61
C ILE A 293 -1.74 -6.00 10.74
N VAL A 294 -1.26 -5.03 11.53
CA VAL A 294 0.17 -4.86 11.79
C VAL A 294 0.46 -5.22 13.24
N ILE A 295 1.43 -6.11 13.43
CA ILE A 295 1.95 -6.51 14.74
C ILE A 295 3.43 -6.07 14.79
N PRO A 296 3.69 -4.81 15.18
CA PRO A 296 5.06 -4.36 15.36
C PRO A 296 5.70 -5.08 16.56
N GLY A 297 7.03 -5.04 16.65
CA GLY A 297 7.70 -5.51 17.86
C GLY A 297 7.48 -4.59 19.06
N GLN A 298 7.71 -5.12 20.26
CA GLN A 298 7.65 -4.37 21.51
C GLN A 298 8.69 -3.23 21.47
N GLY A 299 8.26 -2.02 21.83
CA GLY A 299 9.10 -0.83 21.84
C GLY A 299 9.09 -0.02 20.55
N VAL A 300 8.38 -0.47 19.52
CA VAL A 300 8.07 0.37 18.35
C VAL A 300 7.04 1.43 18.78
N ASP A 301 7.46 2.69 18.79
CA ASP A 301 6.65 3.85 19.17
C ASP A 301 6.13 4.64 17.96
N ARG A 302 6.66 4.36 16.76
CA ARG A 302 6.23 4.91 15.48
C ARG A 302 5.98 3.80 14.47
N LEU A 303 4.85 3.89 13.75
CA LEU A 303 4.54 3.07 12.59
C LEU A 303 4.36 3.97 11.37
N THR A 304 5.15 3.77 10.31
CA THR A 304 4.91 4.39 9.01
C THR A 304 4.09 3.45 8.13
N LEU A 305 3.02 3.97 7.52
CA LEU A 305 2.16 3.27 6.57
C LEU A 305 2.12 4.03 5.24
N ASN A 306 2.45 3.35 4.16
CA ASN A 306 2.25 3.87 2.81
C ASN A 306 1.35 2.91 2.04
N THR A 307 0.16 3.36 1.64
CA THR A 307 -0.75 2.58 0.80
C THR A 307 -1.16 3.31 -0.47
N LEU A 308 -1.24 2.60 -1.59
CA LEU A 308 -1.81 3.10 -2.84
C LEU A 308 -3.32 2.83 -2.97
N THR A 309 -3.90 2.09 -2.04
CA THR A 309 -5.32 1.72 -2.04
C THR A 309 -5.97 1.94 -0.69
N ASP A 310 -7.29 2.02 -0.67
CA ASP A 310 -8.05 2.16 0.55
C ASP A 310 -7.93 0.89 1.39
N LEU A 311 -7.67 1.03 2.69
CA LEU A 311 -7.59 -0.11 3.60
C LEU A 311 -8.13 0.21 5.00
N GLY A 312 -8.60 -0.83 5.68
CA GLY A 312 -8.81 -0.81 7.12
C GLY A 312 -7.54 -1.27 7.85
N LEU A 313 -7.03 -0.44 8.74
CA LEU A 313 -5.85 -0.73 9.55
C LEU A 313 -6.26 -1.21 10.95
N SER A 314 -5.64 -2.29 11.42
CA SER A 314 -5.64 -2.70 12.83
C SER A 314 -4.21 -2.90 13.30
N VAL A 315 -3.80 -2.20 14.35
CA VAL A 315 -2.49 -2.40 14.99
C VAL A 315 -2.68 -3.17 16.29
N ARG A 316 -1.94 -4.27 16.47
CA ARG A 316 -2.05 -5.18 17.61
C ARG A 316 -0.69 -5.53 18.18
N ASP A 317 -0.64 -5.93 19.44
CA ASP A 317 0.55 -6.55 20.02
C ASP A 317 0.66 -8.04 19.63
N GLY A 318 1.78 -8.67 19.97
CA GLY A 318 2.02 -10.09 19.68
C GLY A 318 1.07 -11.07 20.37
N ALA A 319 0.30 -10.62 21.38
CA ALA A 319 -0.74 -11.39 22.06
C ALA A 319 -2.13 -11.15 21.45
N GLY A 320 -2.24 -10.27 20.45
CA GLY A 320 -3.48 -9.88 19.80
C GLY A 320 -4.28 -8.80 20.53
N ALA A 321 -3.72 -8.19 21.58
CA ALA A 321 -4.28 -7.05 22.29
C ALA A 321 -3.89 -5.70 21.63
N GLU A 322 -4.43 -4.59 22.13
CA GLU A 322 -4.06 -3.24 21.66
C GLU A 322 -2.59 -2.90 22.00
N VAL A 323 -1.90 -2.19 21.11
CA VAL A 323 -0.48 -1.85 21.30
C VAL A 323 -0.33 -0.76 22.37
N THR A 324 0.20 -1.13 23.54
CA THR A 324 0.35 -0.21 24.69
C THR A 324 1.52 0.81 24.56
N GLY A 325 2.18 0.86 23.41
CA GLY A 325 3.38 1.69 23.18
C GLY A 325 3.39 2.53 21.90
N LEU A 326 2.45 2.34 20.97
CA LEU A 326 2.46 3.08 19.69
C LEU A 326 1.97 4.51 19.92
N ARG A 327 2.81 5.50 19.59
CA ARG A 327 2.55 6.94 19.82
C ARG A 327 2.37 7.72 18.52
N LEU A 328 2.86 7.20 17.40
CA LEU A 328 2.76 7.86 16.11
C LEU A 328 2.40 6.85 15.03
N LEU A 329 1.28 7.07 14.35
CA LEU A 329 1.00 6.49 13.05
C LEU A 329 1.26 7.56 11.99
N ASP A 330 2.20 7.30 11.10
CA ASP A 330 2.53 8.19 10.00
C ASP A 330 2.08 7.58 8.68
N ALA A 331 0.89 7.98 8.23
CA ALA A 331 0.32 7.59 6.95
C ALA A 331 0.49 8.67 5.87
N SER A 332 1.36 9.68 6.07
CA SER A 332 1.40 10.86 5.20
C SER A 332 1.85 10.59 3.76
N GLY A 333 2.49 9.44 3.51
CA GLY A 333 2.85 8.99 2.16
C GLY A 333 1.77 8.15 1.47
N SER A 334 0.62 7.91 2.12
CA SER A 334 -0.47 7.13 1.55
C SER A 334 -1.26 7.94 0.52
N LEU A 335 -1.58 7.30 -0.61
CA LEU A 335 -2.48 7.81 -1.63
C LEU A 335 -3.90 7.24 -1.51
N GLY A 336 -4.02 6.02 -0.99
CA GLY A 336 -5.30 5.44 -0.60
C GLY A 336 -5.75 5.89 0.80
N GLY A 337 -7.05 5.84 1.04
CA GLY A 337 -7.67 6.17 2.32
C GLY A 337 -7.42 5.12 3.40
N VAL A 338 -7.25 5.56 4.63
CA VAL A 338 -7.00 4.71 5.79
C VAL A 338 -8.19 4.81 6.74
N SER A 339 -8.81 3.66 7.02
CA SER A 339 -9.77 3.51 8.11
C SER A 339 -9.05 2.98 9.36
N PHE A 340 -9.07 3.72 10.46
CA PHE A 340 -8.29 3.42 11.65
C PHE A 340 -8.99 3.83 12.95
N ASP A 341 -8.82 3.03 14.01
CA ASP A 341 -9.31 3.36 15.36
C ASP A 341 -8.19 4.01 16.18
N LEU A 342 -8.37 5.28 16.56
CA LEU A 342 -7.39 6.05 17.33
C LEU A 342 -7.19 5.50 18.75
N LYS A 343 -8.00 4.55 19.24
CA LYS A 343 -7.73 3.83 20.49
C LYS A 343 -6.54 2.87 20.38
N GLN A 344 -6.16 2.49 19.16
CA GLN A 344 -5.04 1.57 18.91
C GLN A 344 -3.67 2.26 18.97
N ILE A 345 -3.65 3.60 18.99
CA ILE A 345 -2.51 4.38 19.47
C ILE A 345 -2.77 4.76 20.93
N LYS A 346 -1.71 4.95 21.71
CA LYS A 346 -1.74 5.04 23.18
C LYS A 346 -2.50 6.27 23.75
N ALA A 347 -3.79 6.45 23.46
CA ALA A 347 -4.53 7.66 23.82
C ALA A 347 -4.58 7.82 25.35
N SER A 348 -4.40 9.05 25.85
CA SER A 348 -4.55 9.34 27.28
C SER A 348 -5.97 9.04 27.73
N SER A 349 -6.14 8.62 28.98
CA SER A 349 -7.47 8.64 29.61
C SER A 349 -7.89 10.04 30.05
N THR A 350 -6.99 11.03 30.02
CA THR A 350 -7.30 12.42 30.40
C THR A 350 -7.50 13.30 29.17
N ILE A 351 -8.64 13.99 29.10
CA ILE A 351 -9.10 14.77 27.93
C ILE A 351 -8.14 15.85 27.44
N THR A 352 -7.27 16.37 28.32
CA THR A 352 -6.34 17.46 28.00
C THR A 352 -4.89 17.03 27.84
N ALA A 353 -4.54 15.82 28.24
CA ALA A 353 -3.20 15.31 27.99
C ALA A 353 -3.22 14.71 26.59
N PHE A 354 -2.88 15.51 25.57
CA PHE A 354 -2.58 15.01 24.23
C PHE A 354 -1.25 14.22 24.24
N ASP A 355 -1.07 13.34 25.21
CA ASP A 355 0.15 12.56 25.46
C ASP A 355 0.20 11.27 24.62
N GLY A 356 -0.87 11.00 23.87
CA GLY A 356 -1.32 9.63 23.61
C GLY A 356 -1.48 9.19 22.16
N GLY A 357 -0.99 9.93 21.19
CA GLY A 357 -1.09 9.43 19.82
C GLY A 357 -1.24 10.54 18.82
N SER A 358 -0.36 10.54 17.85
CA SER A 358 -0.49 11.36 16.67
C SER A 358 -0.74 10.48 15.47
N VAL A 359 -1.63 10.93 14.59
CA VAL A 359 -1.79 10.39 13.24
C VAL A 359 -1.44 11.48 12.23
N ALA A 360 -0.59 11.17 11.27
CA ALA A 360 -0.38 12.00 10.09
C ALA A 360 -1.06 11.34 8.90
N LEU A 361 -1.97 12.06 8.27
CA LEU A 361 -2.78 11.56 7.16
C LEU A 361 -2.16 11.87 5.79
N GLY A 362 -2.57 11.07 4.81
CA GLY A 362 -2.11 11.12 3.43
C GLY A 362 -3.07 11.88 2.51
N ASN A 363 -3.06 11.50 1.23
CA ASN A 363 -3.89 12.12 0.19
C ASN A 363 -5.20 11.38 -0.07
N GLY A 364 -5.43 10.21 0.55
CA GLY A 364 -6.65 9.41 0.39
C GLY A 364 -7.73 9.80 1.40
N ALA A 365 -9.01 9.52 1.10
CA ALA A 365 -10.16 9.79 1.99
C ALA A 365 -10.11 8.91 3.25
N ASP A 366 -9.71 9.51 4.37
CA ASP A 366 -9.51 8.78 5.61
C ASP A 366 -10.80 8.72 6.48
N LEU A 367 -10.93 7.64 7.26
CA LEU A 367 -12.00 7.45 8.25
C LEU A 367 -11.40 7.09 9.60
N LEU A 368 -11.45 8.02 10.54
CA LEU A 368 -10.83 7.85 11.85
C LEU A 368 -11.89 7.67 12.93
N THR A 369 -11.91 6.53 13.60
CA THR A 369 -12.70 6.39 14.83
C THR A 369 -12.01 7.12 15.96
N ALA A 370 -12.65 8.15 16.48
CA ALA A 370 -12.04 9.06 17.43
C ALA A 370 -11.78 8.42 18.80
N ALA A 371 -10.66 8.80 19.40
CA ALA A 371 -10.31 8.54 20.78
C ALA A 371 -9.99 9.87 21.47
N ASN A 372 -10.22 9.92 22.79
CA ASN A 372 -10.00 11.13 23.57
C ASN A 372 -8.52 11.51 23.61
N GLY A 373 -8.19 12.80 23.47
CA GLY A 373 -6.82 13.29 23.51
C GLY A 373 -5.96 12.91 22.30
N ALA A 374 -6.56 12.43 21.20
CA ALA A 374 -5.84 12.12 19.97
C ALA A 374 -5.42 13.41 19.23
N THR A 375 -4.28 13.35 18.54
CA THR A 375 -3.84 14.40 17.62
C THR A 375 -3.87 13.89 16.18
N ILE A 376 -4.49 14.66 15.28
CA ILE A 376 -4.52 14.39 13.84
C ILE A 376 -3.81 15.54 13.14
N SER A 377 -2.94 15.22 12.19
CA SER A 377 -2.27 16.17 11.32
C SER A 377 -2.51 15.84 9.85
N ASN A 378 -2.37 16.84 8.99
CA ASN A 378 -2.65 16.77 7.54
C ASN A 378 -4.10 16.41 7.20
N LEU A 379 -5.05 16.73 8.09
CA LEU A 379 -6.47 16.49 7.83
C LEU A 379 -6.96 17.29 6.62
N ARG A 380 -7.56 16.60 5.65
CA ARG A 380 -8.19 17.12 4.44
C ARG A 380 -9.64 17.51 4.73
N ARG A 381 -9.99 18.73 4.32
CA ARG A 381 -11.27 19.36 4.64
C ARG A 381 -12.31 19.12 3.56
N GLY A 382 -13.58 19.17 3.96
CA GLY A 382 -14.72 19.19 3.04
C GLY A 382 -14.80 20.50 2.24
N ALA A 383 -15.60 20.48 1.16
CA ALA A 383 -15.78 21.64 0.29
C ALA A 383 -16.71 22.71 0.90
N GLY A 384 -17.55 22.34 1.87
CA GLY A 384 -18.51 23.21 2.53
C GLY A 384 -19.51 22.43 3.39
N GLU A 385 -20.40 23.16 4.03
CA GLU A 385 -21.58 22.64 4.72
C GLU A 385 -22.54 21.94 3.74
N ASP A 386 -23.32 20.99 4.25
CA ASP A 386 -24.37 20.24 3.56
C ASP A 386 -23.86 19.54 2.29
N ALA A 387 -22.57 19.23 2.25
CA ALA A 387 -22.01 18.50 1.12
C ALA A 387 -22.63 17.10 1.13
N ALA A 388 -23.43 16.79 0.10
CA ALA A 388 -24.10 15.51 -0.03
C ALA A 388 -23.14 14.31 0.13
N GLN A 389 -21.85 14.51 -0.19
CA GLN A 389 -20.73 13.68 0.24
C GLN A 389 -19.50 14.55 0.47
N PRO A 390 -18.70 14.30 1.53
CA PRO A 390 -17.43 14.97 1.73
C PRO A 390 -16.35 14.36 0.82
N GLN A 391 -16.53 14.47 -0.51
CA GLN A 391 -15.65 13.82 -1.48
C GLN A 391 -14.20 14.26 -1.27
N GLY A 392 -13.35 13.28 -0.98
CA GLY A 392 -11.94 13.52 -0.72
C GLY A 392 -11.63 14.25 0.58
N ALA A 393 -12.60 14.50 1.47
CA ALA A 393 -12.29 14.94 2.82
C ALA A 393 -11.97 13.75 3.73
N ASP A 394 -11.31 14.03 4.84
CA ASP A 394 -11.18 13.06 5.91
C ASP A 394 -12.36 13.19 6.88
N THR A 395 -12.72 12.06 7.47
CA THR A 395 -13.90 11.94 8.31
C THR A 395 -13.51 11.41 9.68
N ILE A 396 -14.12 11.97 10.71
CA ILE A 396 -13.93 11.57 12.10
C ILE A 396 -15.23 10.89 12.55
N ALA A 397 -15.15 9.59 12.82
CA ALA A 397 -16.24 8.82 13.37
C ALA A 397 -16.31 9.01 14.89
N LEU A 398 -17.41 9.61 15.35
CA LEU A 398 -17.76 9.88 16.73
C LEU A 398 -19.14 9.26 16.97
N THR A 399 -19.21 8.22 17.79
CA THR A 399 -20.48 7.53 18.09
C THR A 399 -21.59 8.50 18.47
N GLY A 400 -22.67 8.50 17.67
CA GLY A 400 -23.86 9.32 17.91
C GLY A 400 -23.74 10.80 17.56
N ALA A 401 -22.58 11.27 17.09
CA ALA A 401 -22.32 12.69 16.86
C ALA A 401 -23.34 13.36 15.94
N VAL A 402 -23.78 14.54 16.37
CA VAL A 402 -24.62 15.50 15.65
C VAL A 402 -23.91 16.84 15.66
N GLN A 403 -23.96 17.60 14.56
CA GLN A 403 -23.44 18.96 14.52
C GLN A 403 -24.17 19.83 15.57
N ALA A 404 -23.43 20.61 16.36
CA ALA A 404 -24.02 21.53 17.32
C ALA A 404 -24.82 22.63 16.60
N ALA A 405 -26.08 22.83 16.98
CA ALA A 405 -26.95 23.80 16.33
C ALA A 405 -26.48 25.25 16.53
N ASP A 406 -26.71 26.09 15.51
CA ASP A 406 -26.46 27.53 15.54
C ASP A 406 -27.03 28.20 16.80
N ARG A 407 -26.17 28.94 17.52
CA ARG A 407 -26.57 29.67 18.72
C ARG A 407 -25.67 30.86 19.01
N THR A 408 -26.21 31.82 19.74
CA THR A 408 -25.44 32.96 20.25
C THR A 408 -25.82 33.19 21.70
N ALA A 409 -24.81 33.27 22.57
CA ALA A 409 -24.98 33.50 24.00
C ALA A 409 -23.93 34.49 24.52
N ALA A 410 -24.06 34.89 25.79
CA ALA A 410 -23.04 35.71 26.42
C ALA A 410 -21.71 34.93 26.49
N GLY A 411 -20.69 35.40 25.77
CA GLY A 411 -19.35 34.82 25.80
C GLY A 411 -19.01 33.87 24.65
N TYR A 412 -19.96 33.48 23.80
CA TYR A 412 -19.69 32.66 22.62
C TYR A 412 -20.78 32.72 21.53
N ALA A 413 -20.42 32.28 20.33
CA ALA A 413 -21.35 31.98 19.25
C ALA A 413 -20.96 30.64 18.59
N VAL A 414 -21.95 29.83 18.21
CA VAL A 414 -21.77 28.64 17.35
C VAL A 414 -22.48 28.92 16.04
N LYS A 415 -21.76 28.73 14.93
CA LYS A 415 -22.30 28.81 13.58
C LYS A 415 -21.75 27.65 12.77
N ASP A 416 -22.62 26.83 12.19
CA ASP A 416 -22.26 25.68 11.34
C ASP A 416 -21.28 24.74 12.08
N GLY A 417 -21.57 24.48 13.36
CA GLY A 417 -20.70 23.69 14.24
C GLY A 417 -19.38 24.36 14.66
N LEU A 418 -19.07 25.58 14.22
CA LEU A 418 -17.87 26.32 14.65
C LEU A 418 -18.16 27.23 15.85
N LEU A 419 -17.49 26.96 16.96
CA LEU A 419 -17.49 27.81 18.15
C LEU A 419 -16.49 28.96 18.01
N THR A 420 -17.01 30.17 18.16
CA THR A 420 -16.24 31.41 18.29
C THR A 420 -16.35 31.95 19.72
N PHE A 421 -15.20 32.12 20.37
CA PHE A 421 -15.13 32.68 21.73
C PHE A 421 -15.34 34.20 21.69
N GLY A 422 -16.20 34.72 22.59
CA GLY A 422 -16.39 36.16 22.77
C GLY A 422 -15.19 36.83 23.47
N THR A 423 -14.56 36.11 24.40
CA THR A 423 -13.26 36.48 25.00
C THR A 423 -12.31 35.31 24.82
N ALA A 424 -11.07 35.57 24.41
CA ALA A 424 -10.10 34.49 24.21
C ALA A 424 -9.84 33.75 25.53
N PRO A 425 -10.06 32.43 25.60
CA PRO A 425 -9.81 31.65 26.81
C PRO A 425 -8.32 31.66 27.14
N SER A 426 -7.98 31.72 28.43
CA SER A 426 -6.60 31.75 28.92
C SER A 426 -5.95 30.36 28.99
N SER A 427 -6.76 29.31 29.04
CA SER A 427 -6.33 27.91 29.11
C SER A 427 -7.21 27.01 28.22
N LEU A 428 -6.69 25.84 27.86
CA LEU A 428 -7.51 24.84 27.15
C LEU A 428 -8.70 24.38 28.00
N ALA A 429 -8.53 24.28 29.33
CA ALA A 429 -9.61 23.93 30.24
C ALA A 429 -10.75 24.97 30.21
N GLU A 430 -10.42 26.26 30.10
CA GLU A 430 -11.41 27.33 29.95
C GLU A 430 -12.09 27.31 28.57
N ALA A 431 -11.32 27.00 27.52
CA ALA A 431 -11.87 26.79 26.18
C ALA A 431 -12.88 25.62 26.18
N LEU A 432 -12.53 24.50 26.82
CA LEU A 432 -13.41 23.34 26.98
C LEU A 432 -14.66 23.63 27.82
N ALA A 433 -14.53 24.40 28.90
CA ALA A 433 -15.69 24.80 29.69
C ALA A 433 -16.69 25.62 28.84
N THR A 434 -16.19 26.47 27.94
CA THR A 434 -17.04 27.22 27.02
C THR A 434 -17.61 26.34 25.91
N ALA A 435 -16.81 25.40 25.37
CA ALA A 435 -17.28 24.42 24.39
C ALA A 435 -18.42 23.56 24.94
N ARG A 436 -18.29 23.09 26.18
CA ARG A 436 -19.35 22.37 26.90
C ARG A 436 -20.59 23.23 27.12
N ALA A 437 -20.45 24.48 27.54
CA ALA A 437 -21.61 25.37 27.65
C ALA A 437 -22.28 25.63 26.27
N ALA A 438 -21.52 25.49 25.19
CA ALA A 438 -21.98 25.64 23.83
C ALA A 438 -22.57 24.35 23.23
N THR A 439 -22.48 23.19 23.89
CA THR A 439 -23.20 21.95 23.56
C THR A 439 -24.31 21.74 24.60
N VAL A 440 -25.56 21.60 24.18
CA VAL A 440 -26.73 21.57 25.09
C VAL A 440 -27.53 20.28 24.98
N ALA A 441 -27.26 19.47 23.96
CA ALA A 441 -27.87 18.17 23.75
C ALA A 441 -26.79 17.09 23.69
N ASP A 442 -27.15 15.89 24.11
CA ASP A 442 -26.23 14.75 24.06
C ASP A 442 -25.78 14.50 22.61
N ASN A 443 -24.48 14.25 22.45
CA ASN A 443 -23.78 14.03 21.19
C ASN A 443 -23.62 15.25 20.27
N GLU A 444 -23.90 16.47 20.74
CA GLU A 444 -23.52 17.66 19.98
C GLU A 444 -21.99 17.75 19.84
N THR A 445 -21.57 18.03 18.60
CA THR A 445 -20.18 18.11 18.19
C THR A 445 -19.92 19.48 17.59
N LEU A 446 -18.85 20.12 18.01
CA LEU A 446 -18.41 21.40 17.50
C LEU A 446 -16.90 21.41 17.25
N ALA A 447 -16.45 22.37 16.45
CA ALA A 447 -15.05 22.70 16.25
C ALA A 447 -14.72 24.04 16.90
N PHE A 448 -13.50 24.22 17.41
CA PHE A 448 -13.02 25.51 17.91
C PHE A 448 -11.52 25.68 17.68
N ARG A 449 -11.04 26.92 17.80
CA ARG A 449 -9.61 27.25 17.68
C ARG A 449 -9.04 27.74 19.01
N TYR A 450 -7.90 27.21 19.41
CA TYR A 450 -7.20 27.63 20.62
C TYR A 450 -5.68 27.63 20.38
N LEU A 451 -5.04 28.78 20.65
CA LEU A 451 -3.59 29.01 20.49
C LEU A 451 -3.00 28.57 19.14
N GLY A 452 -3.77 28.72 18.06
CA GLY A 452 -3.34 28.42 16.69
C GLY A 452 -3.73 27.02 16.19
N ASP A 453 -4.05 26.10 17.10
CA ASP A 453 -4.57 24.78 16.76
C ASP A 453 -6.10 24.79 16.64
N SER A 454 -6.62 23.82 15.89
CA SER A 454 -8.05 23.54 15.83
C SER A 454 -8.38 22.28 16.63
N TYR A 455 -9.61 22.20 17.13
CA TYR A 455 -10.07 21.11 17.98
C TYR A 455 -11.47 20.70 17.53
N VAL A 456 -11.77 19.41 17.58
CA VAL A 456 -13.13 18.86 17.48
C VAL A 456 -13.50 18.33 18.85
N PHE A 457 -14.62 18.79 19.37
CA PHE A 457 -15.15 18.40 20.68
C PHE A 457 -16.54 17.82 20.52
N ALA A 458 -16.77 16.65 21.08
CA ALA A 458 -18.07 16.00 21.13
C ALA A 458 -18.46 15.72 22.59
N GLU A 459 -19.60 16.26 23.02
CA GLU A 459 -20.17 15.99 24.33
C GLU A 459 -21.01 14.71 24.23
N ARG A 460 -20.64 13.63 24.92
CA ARG A 460 -21.35 12.33 24.75
C ARG A 460 -22.46 12.10 25.77
N SER A 461 -22.32 12.63 26.97
CA SER A 461 -23.39 12.60 27.97
C SER A 461 -23.27 13.79 28.90
N ASN A 462 -24.40 14.42 29.19
CA ASN A 462 -24.48 15.48 30.21
C ASN A 462 -24.15 14.99 31.65
N ALA A 463 -23.87 13.69 31.83
CA ALA A 463 -23.73 13.06 33.13
C ALA A 463 -22.28 12.89 33.59
N SER A 464 -21.28 12.86 32.70
CA SER A 464 -19.88 12.78 33.11
C SER A 464 -18.87 13.22 32.04
N ASP A 465 -17.82 13.94 32.47
CA ASP A 465 -16.68 14.35 31.63
C ASP A 465 -15.90 13.16 31.02
N ALA A 466 -16.10 11.94 31.53
CA ALA A 466 -15.34 10.77 31.12
C ALA A 466 -15.72 10.25 29.72
N ASP A 467 -16.91 10.63 29.23
CA ASP A 467 -17.41 10.18 27.93
C ASP A 467 -17.06 11.14 26.79
N ASP A 468 -16.68 12.39 27.12
CA ASP A 468 -16.41 13.41 26.11
C ASP A 468 -15.16 13.10 25.30
N VAL A 469 -15.19 13.51 24.03
CA VAL A 469 -14.08 13.29 23.11
C VAL A 469 -13.54 14.62 22.65
N LEU A 470 -12.26 14.86 22.91
CA LEU A 470 -11.52 15.98 22.34
C LEU A 470 -10.44 15.47 21.40
N VAL A 471 -10.46 15.95 20.16
CA VAL A 471 -9.45 15.64 19.15
C VAL A 471 -8.76 16.94 18.73
N LYS A 472 -7.43 16.95 18.76
CA LYS A 472 -6.62 18.07 18.26
C LYS A 472 -6.35 17.89 16.77
N LEU A 473 -6.62 18.92 15.98
CA LEU A 473 -6.31 19.01 14.56
C LEU A 473 -5.09 19.90 14.36
N ALA A 474 -3.91 19.29 14.44
CA ALA A 474 -2.62 19.98 14.34
C ALA A 474 -2.38 20.48 12.91
N GLY A 475 -2.07 21.77 12.78
CA GLY A 475 -1.80 22.41 11.49
C GLY A 475 -3.05 22.75 10.67
N THR A 476 -4.24 22.30 11.08
CA THR A 476 -5.50 22.66 10.43
C THR A 476 -5.90 24.08 10.83
N THR A 477 -5.94 24.99 9.86
CA THR A 477 -6.31 26.41 10.07
C THR A 477 -7.43 26.82 9.12
N GLY A 478 -8.09 27.95 9.42
CA GLY A 478 -9.12 28.52 8.56
C GLY A 478 -10.39 27.68 8.44
N LEU A 479 -10.76 26.97 9.51
CA LEU A 479 -12.04 26.27 9.59
C LEU A 479 -13.20 27.25 9.43
N ALA A 480 -14.15 26.90 8.59
CA ALA A 480 -15.44 27.54 8.43
C ALA A 480 -16.52 26.84 9.26
N GLY A 481 -16.40 25.51 9.47
CA GLY A 481 -17.40 24.74 10.20
C GLY A 481 -17.05 23.28 10.40
N LEU A 482 -18.04 22.56 10.92
CA LEU A 482 -18.10 21.11 11.00
C LEU A 482 -19.47 20.68 10.51
N ASP A 483 -19.58 19.55 9.82
CA ASP A 483 -20.87 19.01 9.39
C ASP A 483 -20.90 17.47 9.51
N THR A 484 -22.10 16.91 9.51
CA THR A 484 -22.40 15.49 9.57
C THR A 484 -22.90 15.00 8.21
N PHE A 485 -22.19 14.05 7.59
CA PHE A 485 -22.65 13.45 6.32
C PHE A 485 -23.38 12.11 6.53
N SER A 486 -23.22 11.49 7.70
CA SER A 486 -23.92 10.28 8.12
C SER A 486 -23.94 10.19 9.65
N THR A 487 -24.85 9.39 10.20
CA THR A 487 -25.00 9.26 11.66
C THR A 487 -23.67 8.90 12.31
N GLY A 488 -23.15 9.80 13.14
CA GLY A 488 -21.91 9.60 13.88
C GLY A 488 -20.62 9.82 13.09
N ASN A 489 -20.65 10.37 11.88
CA ASN A 489 -19.44 10.77 11.16
C ASN A 489 -19.46 12.26 10.86
N VAL A 490 -18.41 12.96 11.31
CA VAL A 490 -18.24 14.40 11.09
C VAL A 490 -17.08 14.67 10.15
N TYR A 491 -17.13 15.79 9.45
CA TYR A 491 -16.00 16.35 8.72
C TYR A 491 -15.91 17.86 8.99
N VAL A 492 -14.71 18.42 8.89
CA VAL A 492 -14.50 19.87 9.00
C VAL A 492 -14.31 20.47 7.60
N PHE A 493 -14.76 21.72 7.40
CA PHE A 493 -14.61 22.45 6.14
C PHE A 493 -13.99 23.83 6.36
#